data_AF-U1MJ02-F1
#
_entry.id   AF-U1MJ02-F1
#
_cell.length_a   1.000
_cell.length_b   1.000
_cell.length_c   1.000
_cell.angle_alpha   90.00
_cell.angle_beta   90.00
_cell.angle_gamma   90.00
#
_symmetry.space_group_name_H-M   'P 1'
#
loop_
_entity.id
_entity.type
_entity.pdbx_description
1 polymer ?
#
loop_
_entity_poly.entity_id
_entity_poly.type
_entity_poly.pdbx_seq_one_letter_code
_entity_poly.pdbx_strand_id
1 'polypeptide(L)'
;MSSIEISNQHPATHPELGWALLYEQNVEEIKTVDGLWLGIDLGVDNLATCCDWRGYLFTVDGRHLKSLNRCHNRKIAHHQSKTSKGSTTRLNVSRSCIRNVDTVS
;
A
#
# COMPACT_ATOMS: atom_id res chain seq x y z
N MET A 1 19.00 5.54 20.78
CA MET A 1 19.31 4.23 20.15
C MET A 1 18.36 3.22 20.78
N SER A 2 17.35 2.75 20.06
CA SER A 2 16.45 1.70 20.54
C SER A 2 17.19 0.36 20.48
N SER A 3 17.43 -0.26 21.64
CA SER A 3 17.99 -1.60 21.71
C SER A 3 16.94 -2.61 21.21
N ILE A 4 17.30 -3.43 20.23
CA ILE A 4 16.49 -4.56 19.80
C ILE A 4 16.81 -5.72 20.74
N GLU A 5 15.90 -6.02 21.66
CA GLU A 5 15.97 -7.26 22.44
C GLU A 5 15.33 -8.39 21.62
N ILE A 6 16.15 -9.35 21.18
CA ILE A 6 15.65 -10.56 20.53
C ILE A 6 15.20 -11.51 21.65
N SER A 7 13.88 -11.56 21.88
CA SER A 7 13.28 -12.65 22.66
C SER A 7 13.50 -13.95 21.88
N ASN A 8 14.46 -14.76 22.34
CA ASN A 8 14.66 -16.12 21.86
C ASN A 8 13.58 -17.04 22.45
N GLN A 9 12.32 -16.84 22.06
CA GLN A 9 11.30 -17.86 22.26
C GLN A 9 11.37 -18.83 21.08
N HIS A 10 12.05 -19.95 21.31
CA HIS A 10 12.11 -21.08 20.39
C HIS A 10 10.70 -21.62 20.15
N PRO A 11 10.15 -21.57 18.92
CA PRO A 11 8.87 -22.20 18.62
C PRO A 11 9.10 -23.71 18.54
N ALA A 12 8.82 -24.42 19.63
CA ALA A 12 8.98 -25.87 19.73
C ALA A 12 7.96 -26.68 18.89
N THR A 13 7.19 -26.05 17.98
CA THR A 13 5.99 -26.67 17.43
C THR A 13 6.02 -27.02 15.94
N HIS A 14 6.84 -26.44 15.05
CA HIS A 14 6.89 -26.85 13.63
C HIS A 14 8.26 -26.52 12.98
N PRO A 15 9.18 -27.48 12.84
CA PRO A 15 10.53 -27.23 12.29
C PRO A 15 10.56 -26.91 10.77
N GLU A 16 9.47 -27.15 10.04
CA GLU A 16 9.34 -26.84 8.60
C GLU A 16 9.01 -25.37 8.29
N LEU A 17 8.59 -24.58 9.29
CA LEU A 17 8.28 -23.16 9.13
C LEU A 17 9.48 -22.35 9.62
N GLY A 18 10.21 -21.74 8.70
CA GLY A 18 11.39 -20.92 8.99
C GLY A 18 11.12 -19.83 10.04
N TRP A 19 12.20 -19.29 10.59
CA TRP A 19 12.16 -18.27 11.65
C TRP A 19 11.22 -17.11 11.29
N ALA A 20 10.26 -16.81 12.18
CA ALA A 20 9.44 -15.61 12.11
C ALA A 20 10.02 -14.60 13.12
N LEU A 21 10.52 -13.47 12.62
CA LEU A 21 10.99 -12.38 13.48
C LEU A 21 9.79 -11.54 13.91
N LEU A 22 9.38 -11.67 15.17
CA LEU A 22 8.44 -10.74 15.81
C LEU A 22 9.26 -9.71 16.58
N TYR A 23 9.06 -8.42 16.26
CA TYR A 23 9.64 -7.32 17.02
C TYR A 23 8.51 -6.43 17.53
N GLU A 24 8.64 -5.97 18.78
CA GLU A 24 7.75 -4.97 19.35
C GLU A 24 8.34 -3.60 19.05
N GLN A 25 7.61 -2.79 18.28
CA GLN A 25 7.99 -1.39 18.06
C GLN A 25 7.44 -0.56 19.21
N ASN A 26 8.34 0.01 20.02
CA ASN A 26 7.94 1.02 20.98
C ASN A 26 7.61 2.32 20.21
N VAL A 27 6.33 2.54 19.95
CA VAL A 27 5.85 3.76 19.26
C VAL A 27 5.75 4.85 20.30
N GLU A 28 6.68 5.81 20.28
CA GLU A 28 6.57 7.00 21.11
C GLU A 28 5.30 7.77 20.74
N GLU A 29 4.57 8.23 21.75
CA GLU A 29 3.37 9.04 21.57
C GLU A 29 3.74 10.37 20.91
N ILE A 30 3.18 10.64 19.72
CA ILE A 30 3.39 11.90 19.02
C ILE A 30 2.57 12.97 19.73
N LYS A 31 3.24 13.92 20.41
CA LYS A 31 2.59 15.09 20.99
C LYS A 31 1.93 15.92 19.89
N THR A 32 0.62 16.02 19.91
CA THR A 32 -0.14 16.97 19.10
C THR A 32 -0.12 18.35 19.76
N VAL A 33 -0.23 19.39 18.94
CA VAL A 33 -0.42 20.76 19.43
C VAL A 33 -1.80 21.22 18.97
N ASP A 34 -2.60 21.69 19.91
CA ASP A 34 -3.96 22.15 19.64
C ASP A 34 -3.95 23.30 18.62
N GLY A 35 -4.87 23.24 17.66
CA GLY A 35 -4.98 24.22 16.57
C GLY A 35 -4.07 23.96 15.37
N LEU A 36 -3.11 23.03 15.46
CA LEU A 36 -2.39 22.53 14.28
C LEU A 36 -3.25 21.48 13.56
N TRP A 37 -3.35 21.62 12.25
CA TRP A 37 -4.05 20.68 11.39
C TRP A 37 -3.24 20.38 10.12
N LEU A 38 -3.53 19.23 9.53
CA LEU A 38 -2.98 18.79 8.25
C LEU A 38 -4.12 18.20 7.41
N GLY A 39 -4.48 18.87 6.32
CA GLY A 39 -5.41 18.36 5.32
C GLY A 39 -4.70 17.39 4.39
N ILE A 40 -5.32 16.24 4.09
CA ILE A 40 -4.76 15.22 3.20
C ILE A 40 -5.80 14.92 2.12
N ASP A 41 -5.43 15.17 0.86
CA ASP A 41 -6.20 14.79 -0.32
C ASP A 41 -5.48 13.65 -1.03
N LEU A 42 -6.16 12.53 -1.25
CA LEU A 42 -5.57 11.32 -1.83
C LEU A 42 -5.80 11.28 -3.34
N GLY A 43 -4.74 11.00 -4.10
CA GLY A 43 -4.78 10.93 -5.57
C GLY A 43 -3.96 9.80 -6.16
N VAL A 44 -4.03 9.63 -7.48
CA VAL A 44 -3.33 8.53 -8.19
C VAL A 44 -1.98 8.99 -8.72
N ASP A 45 -1.89 10.20 -9.29
CA ASP A 45 -0.61 10.80 -9.71
C ASP A 45 0.19 11.29 -8.51
N ASN A 46 -0.50 11.97 -7.61
CA ASN A 46 -0.02 12.40 -6.30
C ASN A 46 -0.70 11.49 -5.28
N LEU A 47 0.02 10.51 -4.73
CA LEU A 47 -0.53 9.58 -3.73
C LEU A 47 -1.29 10.33 -2.64
N ALA A 48 -0.69 11.44 -2.19
CA ALA A 48 -1.30 12.40 -1.31
C ALA A 48 -0.83 13.81 -1.68
N THR A 49 -1.73 14.77 -1.62
CA THR A 49 -1.43 16.19 -1.54
C THR A 49 -1.83 16.65 -0.15
N CYS A 50 -0.88 17.22 0.58
CA CYS A 50 -1.06 17.57 1.98
C CYS A 50 -0.93 19.09 2.15
N CYS A 51 -1.81 19.67 2.97
CA CYS A 51 -1.83 21.10 3.29
C CYS A 51 -1.74 21.30 4.80
N ASP A 52 -0.76 22.05 5.29
CA ASP A 52 -0.64 22.35 6.72
C ASP A 52 -1.50 23.55 7.14
N TRP A 53 -1.56 23.79 8.45
CA TRP A 53 -2.24 24.94 9.05
C TRP A 53 -1.79 26.32 8.56
N ARG A 54 -0.62 26.42 7.91
CA ARG A 54 -0.07 27.65 7.32
C ARG A 54 -0.42 27.78 5.83
N GLY A 55 -1.08 26.78 5.25
CA GLY A 55 -1.35 26.69 3.83
C GLY A 55 -0.19 26.16 2.99
N TYR A 56 0.85 25.60 3.60
CA TYR A 56 1.96 24.99 2.86
C TYR A 56 1.53 23.65 2.27
N LEU A 57 1.78 23.49 0.97
CA LEU A 57 1.43 22.30 0.21
C LEU A 57 2.65 21.39 0.00
N PHE A 58 2.53 20.10 0.28
CA PHE A 58 3.51 19.11 -0.15
C PHE A 58 2.82 17.90 -0.78
N THR A 59 3.56 17.22 -1.66
CA THR A 59 3.03 16.13 -2.47
C THR A 59 3.84 14.87 -2.24
N VAL A 60 3.14 13.76 -2.05
CA VAL A 60 3.70 12.40 -2.00
C VAL A 60 3.48 11.74 -3.36
N ASP A 61 4.54 11.18 -3.96
CA ASP A 61 4.51 10.63 -5.31
C ASP A 61 3.65 9.35 -5.41
N GLY A 62 2.67 9.33 -6.33
CA GLY A 62 1.81 8.18 -6.62
C GLY A 62 2.27 7.32 -7.81
N ARG A 63 3.32 7.74 -8.53
CA ARG A 63 3.80 7.04 -9.74
C ARG A 63 4.21 5.59 -9.49
N HIS A 64 4.75 5.29 -8.30
CA HIS A 64 5.07 3.91 -7.93
C HIS A 64 3.82 3.02 -7.92
N LEU A 65 2.74 3.49 -7.28
CA LEU A 65 1.46 2.80 -7.22
C LEU A 65 0.83 2.62 -8.62
N LYS A 66 0.90 3.66 -9.47
CA LYS A 66 0.51 3.54 -10.89
C LYS A 66 1.32 2.47 -11.63
N SER A 67 2.62 2.38 -11.38
CA SER A 67 3.50 1.40 -12.03
C SER A 67 3.14 -0.04 -11.64
N LEU A 68 2.85 -0.27 -10.36
CA LEU A 68 2.37 -1.55 -9.85
C LEU A 68 1.03 -1.94 -10.48
N ASN A 69 0.07 -1.01 -10.52
CA ASN A 69 -1.23 -1.21 -11.15
C ASN A 69 -1.09 -1.57 -12.65
N ARG A 70 -0.18 -0.91 -13.37
CA ARG A 70 0.13 -1.24 -14.77
C ARG A 70 0.73 -2.64 -14.93
N CYS A 71 1.64 -3.03 -14.03
CA CYS A 71 2.22 -4.38 -14.04
C CYS A 71 1.15 -5.45 -13.80
N HIS A 72 0.26 -5.23 -12.84
CA HIS A 72 -0.85 -6.12 -12.54
C HIS A 72 -1.81 -6.28 -13.73
N ASN A 73 -2.21 -5.17 -14.36
CA ASN A 73 -3.05 -5.18 -15.56
C ASN A 73 -2.40 -5.96 -16.72
N ARG A 74 -1.08 -5.84 -16.92
CA ARG A 74 -0.36 -6.63 -17.93
C ARG A 74 -0.41 -8.13 -17.65
N LYS A 75 -0.26 -8.55 -16.39
CA LYS A 75 -0.36 -9.97 -16.00
C LYS A 75 -1.77 -10.50 -16.27
N ILE A 76 -2.81 -9.75 -15.89
CA ILE A 76 -4.20 -10.12 -16.17
C ILE A 76 -4.41 -10.31 -17.68
N ALA A 77 -4.01 -9.34 -18.49
CA ALA A 77 -4.15 -9.41 -19.95
C ALA A 77 -3.43 -10.62 -20.55
N HIS A 78 -2.22 -10.93 -20.04
CA HIS A 78 -1.46 -12.09 -20.46
C HIS A 78 -2.18 -13.41 -20.16
N HIS A 79 -2.71 -13.58 -18.95
CA HIS A 79 -3.47 -14.78 -18.59
C HIS A 79 -4.77 -14.90 -19.40
N GLN A 80 -5.49 -13.80 -19.61
CA GLN A 80 -6.70 -13.76 -20.44
C GLN A 80 -6.42 -14.11 -21.91
N SER A 81 -5.29 -13.68 -22.47
CA SER A 81 -4.90 -14.04 -23.85
C SER A 81 -4.59 -15.53 -24.03
N LYS A 82 -4.20 -16.21 -22.95
CA LYS A 82 -3.85 -17.64 -22.95
C LYS A 82 -5.04 -18.54 -22.65
N THR A 83 -6.12 -18.01 -22.09
CA THR A 83 -7.37 -18.75 -21.89
C THR A 83 -8.20 -18.76 -23.17
N SER A 84 -8.75 -19.91 -23.55
CA SER A 84 -9.64 -20.03 -24.72
C SER A 84 -10.92 -19.21 -24.51
N LYS A 85 -11.43 -18.61 -25.60
CA LYS A 85 -12.59 -17.67 -25.64
C LYS A 85 -13.93 -18.21 -25.05
N GLY A 86 -13.96 -19.44 -24.52
CA GLY A 86 -15.16 -20.08 -23.95
C GLY A 86 -15.20 -20.13 -22.42
N SER A 87 -14.07 -19.99 -21.73
CA SER A 87 -14.02 -20.01 -20.27
C SER A 87 -14.11 -18.58 -19.76
N THR A 88 -15.31 -18.02 -19.68
CA THR A 88 -15.54 -16.74 -19.00
C THR A 88 -15.39 -16.94 -17.50
N THR A 89 -14.21 -17.31 -17.04
CA THR A 89 -13.83 -17.11 -15.66
C THR A 89 -13.49 -15.64 -15.58
N ARG A 90 -14.48 -14.79 -15.25
CA ARG A 90 -14.17 -13.51 -14.63
C ARG A 90 -13.31 -13.90 -13.45
N LEU A 91 -11.99 -13.77 -13.58
CA LEU A 91 -11.11 -13.82 -12.43
C LEU A 91 -11.58 -12.66 -11.57
N ASN A 92 -12.50 -12.94 -10.66
CA ASN A 92 -12.99 -12.05 -9.62
C ASN A 92 -11.84 -11.90 -8.61
N VAL A 93 -10.67 -11.49 -9.10
CA VAL A 93 -9.67 -10.86 -8.27
C VAL A 93 -10.30 -9.51 -7.98
N SER A 94 -10.79 -9.34 -6.75
CA SER A 94 -11.31 -8.08 -6.23
C SER A 94 -10.45 -6.95 -6.77
N ARG A 95 -11.00 -6.22 -7.74
CA ARG A 95 -10.29 -5.19 -8.48
C ARG A 95 -10.08 -4.02 -7.53
N SER A 96 -9.03 -4.04 -6.73
CA SER A 96 -8.53 -2.84 -6.04
C SER A 96 -7.75 -1.97 -7.05
N CYS A 97 -8.25 -1.83 -8.27
CA CYS A 97 -7.66 -0.93 -9.24
C CYS A 97 -8.15 0.48 -8.89
N ILE A 98 -7.26 1.32 -8.35
CA ILE A 98 -7.47 2.76 -8.32
C ILE A 98 -7.43 3.21 -9.78
N ARG A 99 -8.62 3.35 -10.37
CA ARG A 99 -8.81 3.89 -11.71
C ARG A 99 -9.05 5.38 -11.53
N ASN A 100 -8.30 6.23 -12.24
CA ASN A 100 -8.90 7.48 -12.62
C ASN A 100 -10.14 7.09 -13.45
N VAL A 101 -11.32 7.50 -12.97
CA VAL A 101 -12.41 7.77 -13.90
C VAL A 101 -11.92 9.03 -14.59
N ASP A 102 -11.16 8.87 -15.69
CA ASP A 102 -10.84 9.98 -16.57
C ASP A 102 -12.19 10.52 -17.05
N THR A 103 -12.70 11.50 -16.32
CA THR A 103 -13.89 12.25 -16.71
C THR A 103 -13.40 13.10 -17.86
N VAL A 104 -13.71 12.66 -19.07
CA VAL A 104 -13.59 13.47 -20.27
C VAL A 104 -14.35 14.78 -19.99
N SER A 105 -13.65 15.90 -20.07
CA SER A 105 -14.20 17.23 -20.32
C SER A 105 -13.23 17.95 -21.23
#